data_AF-A0A3N5PD45-F1
#
_entry.id   AF-A0A3N5PD45-F1
#
_cell.length_a   1.000
_cell.length_b   1.000
_cell.length_c   1.000
_cell.angle_alpha   90.00
_cell.angle_beta   90.00
_cell.angle_gamma   90.00
#
_symmetry.space_group_name_H-M   'P 1'
#
loop_
_entity.id
_entity.type
_entity.pdbx_description
1 polymer ?
#
loop_
_entity_poly.entity_id
_entity_poly.type
_entity_poly.pdbx_seq_one_letter_code
_entity_poly.pdbx_strand_id
1 'polypeptide(L)' 'QPPKIRVHIELQYVLALGRSIYRLGIRGVERAHYWKLFLWTLLRRPRLFPLAITLAIYGFHFRQVAAFRVG' A
#
# COMPACT_ATOMS: atom_id res chain seq x y z
N GLN A 1 22.71 3.42 -23.07
CA GLN A 1 22.84 3.86 -21.65
C GLN A 1 21.61 3.38 -20.91
N PRO A 2 21.72 2.63 -19.80
CA PRO A 2 20.54 2.20 -19.04
C PRO A 2 19.88 3.42 -18.38
N PRO A 3 18.54 3.57 -18.41
CA PRO A 3 17.87 4.71 -17.81
C PRO A 3 18.12 4.70 -16.30
N LYS A 4 18.81 5.73 -15.79
CA LYS A 4 18.94 5.97 -14.36
C LYS A 4 17.55 6.31 -13.83
N ILE A 5 16.86 5.32 -13.27
CA ILE A 5 15.62 5.52 -12.53
C ILE A 5 15.97 6.36 -11.31
N ARG A 6 15.84 7.68 -11.45
CA ARG A 6 15.97 8.61 -10.34
C ARG A 6 14.71 8.43 -9.51
N VAL A 7 14.83 7.69 -8.41
CA VAL A 7 13.79 7.60 -7.39
C VAL A 7 13.73 8.96 -6.71
N HIS A 8 13.12 9.94 -7.36
CA HIS A 8 12.68 11.13 -6.66
C HIS A 8 11.60 10.64 -5.71
N ILE A 9 11.87 10.72 -4.41
CA ILE A 9 10.81 10.72 -3.40
C ILE A 9 10.07 12.04 -3.59
N GLU A 10 9.31 12.11 -4.67
CA GLU A 10 8.42 13.20 -4.96
C GLU A 10 7.31 13.15 -3.91
N LEU A 11 6.86 14.34 -3.49
CA LEU A 11 5.79 14.52 -2.53
C LEU A 11 4.54 13.66 -2.86
N GLN A 12 4.33 13.37 -4.15
CA GLN A 12 3.29 12.45 -4.64
C GLN A 12 3.34 11.05 -4.00
N TYR A 13 4.52 10.49 -3.74
CA TYR A 13 4.65 9.16 -3.12
C TYR A 13 4.25 9.21 -1.65
N VAL A 14 4.62 10.28 -0.94
CA VAL A 14 4.23 10.50 0.45
C VAL A 14 2.72 10.73 0.55
N LEU A 15 2.16 11.52 -0.36
CA LEU A 15 0.72 11.74 -0.45
C LEU A 15 -0.04 10.45 -0.79
N ALA A 16 0.47 9.64 -1.72
CA ALA A 16 -0.11 8.34 -2.06
C ALA A 16 -0.07 7.38 -0.86
N LEU A 17 1.03 7.37 -0.11
CA LEU A 17 1.15 6.60 1.13
C LEU A 17 0.11 7.03 2.16
N GLY A 18 0.00 8.34 2.43
CA GLY A 18 -0.99 8.88 3.37
C GLY A 18 -2.43 8.57 2.95
N ARG A 19 -2.73 8.62 1.65
CA ARG A 19 -4.04 8.25 1.09
C ARG A 19 -4.33 6.76 1.29
N SER A 20 -3.31 5.91 1.13
CA SER A 20 -3.43 4.46 1.39
C SER A 20 -3.70 4.17 2.87
N ILE A 21 -3.02 4.86 3.79
CA ILE A 21 -3.21 4.72 5.24
C ILE A 21 -4.65 5.12 5.62
N TYR A 22 -5.15 6.23 5.08
CA TYR A 22 -6.51 6.69 5.36
C TYR A 22 -7.58 5.70 4.84
N ARG A 23 -7.45 5.23 3.59
CA ARG A 23 -8.44 4.30 3.00
C ARG A 23 -8.39 2.90 3.59
N LEU A 24 -7.18 2.34 3.77
CA LEU A 24 -6.99 0.94 4.18
C LEU A 24 -6.87 0.78 5.69
N GLY A 25 -6.11 1.67 6.33
CA GLY A 25 -5.82 1.61 7.76
C GLY A 25 -6.90 2.21 8.66
N ILE A 26 -7.72 3.14 8.16
CA ILE A 26 -8.79 3.78 8.95
C ILE A 26 -10.18 3.31 8.49
N ARG A 27 -10.49 3.41 7.18
CA ARG A 27 -11.81 3.04 6.64
C ARG A 27 -11.95 1.56 6.24
N GLY A 28 -10.84 0.82 6.16
CA GLY A 28 -10.83 -0.56 5.68
C GLY A 28 -11.34 -1.56 6.72
N VAL A 29 -12.08 -2.57 6.26
CA VAL A 29 -12.50 -3.72 7.09
C VAL A 29 -11.27 -4.50 7.59
N GLU A 30 -10.21 -4.57 6.77
CA GLU A 30 -8.94 -5.27 7.06
C GLU A 30 -7.90 -4.42 7.81
N ARG A 31 -8.32 -3.35 8.48
CA ARG A 31 -7.40 -2.42 9.16
C ARG A 31 -6.40 -3.13 10.08
N ALA A 32 -6.83 -4.19 10.79
CA ALA A 32 -5.94 -4.98 11.65
C ALA A 32 -4.82 -5.67 10.86
N HIS A 33 -5.13 -6.28 9.71
CA HIS A 33 -4.15 -6.90 8.82
C HIS A 33 -3.24 -5.85 8.17
N TYR A 34 -3.80 -4.71 7.76
CA TYR A 34 -3.04 -3.60 7.21
C TYR A 34 -2.02 -3.07 8.22
N TRP A 35 -2.43 -2.75 9.45
CA TRP A 35 -1.53 -2.24 10.49
C TRP A 35 -0.47 -3.26 10.92
N LYS A 36 -0.84 -4.55 10.99
CA LYS A 36 0.13 -5.63 11.27
C LYS A 36 1.19 -5.70 10.17
N LEU A 37 0.80 -5.66 8.90
CA LEU A 37 1.73 -5.68 7.76
C LEU A 37 2.57 -4.39 7.70
N PHE A 38 1.94 -3.23 7.88
CA PHE A 38 2.57 -1.92 7.83
C PHE A 38 3.66 -1.80 8.90
N LEU A 39 3.32 -2.03 10.17
CA LEU A 39 4.27 -1.90 11.28
C LEU A 39 5.34 -2.99 11.22
N TRP A 40 4.98 -4.22 10.85
CA TRP A 40 5.95 -5.31 10.73
C TRP A 40 6.97 -5.04 9.61
N THR A 41 6.52 -4.57 8.44
CA THR A 41 7.44 -4.26 7.34
C THR A 41 8.26 -3.00 7.62
N LEU A 42 7.67 -1.98 8.25
CA LEU A 42 8.38 -0.77 8.63
C LEU A 42 9.49 -1.04 9.66
N LEU A 43 9.23 -1.88 10.67
CA LEU A 43 10.17 -2.13 11.77
C LEU A 43 11.15 -3.29 11.49
N ARG A 44 10.72 -4.38 10.83
CA ARG A 44 11.57 -5.57 10.61
C ARG A 44 12.19 -5.64 9.23
N ARG A 45 11.54 -5.12 8.19
CA ARG A 45 11.95 -5.30 6.78
C ARG A 45 11.67 -4.03 5.93
N PRO A 46 12.27 -2.88 6.25
CA PRO A 46 11.94 -1.60 5.59
C PRO A 46 12.22 -1.61 4.08
N ARG A 47 13.15 -2.44 3.59
CA ARG A 47 13.39 -2.63 2.15
C ARG A 47 12.19 -3.22 1.39
N LEU A 48 11.36 -3.99 2.08
CA LEU A 48 10.14 -4.62 1.52
C LEU A 48 8.90 -3.76 1.74
N PHE A 49 9.01 -2.67 2.50
CA PHE A 49 7.88 -1.81 2.82
C PHE A 49 7.17 -1.25 1.57
N PRO A 50 7.86 -0.68 0.57
CA PRO A 50 7.17 -0.17 -0.63
C PRO A 50 6.40 -1.26 -1.37
N LEU A 51 6.98 -2.46 -1.47
CA LEU A 51 6.33 -3.61 -2.12
C LEU A 51 5.09 -4.07 -1.35
N ALA A 52 5.19 -4.15 -0.02
CA ALA A 52 4.08 -4.54 0.83
C ALA A 52 2.90 -3.56 0.76
N ILE A 53 3.19 -2.26 0.69
CA ILE A 53 2.15 -1.23 0.51
C ILE A 53 1.49 -1.35 -0.86
N THR A 54 2.27 -1.56 -1.94
CA THR A 54 1.72 -1.79 -3.28
C THR A 54 0.79 -3.00 -3.31
N LEU A 55 1.20 -4.12 -2.71
CA LEU A 55 0.38 -5.34 -2.61
C LEU A 55 -0.89 -5.11 -1.79
N ALA A 56 -0.81 -4.35 -0.69
CA ALA A 56 -1.99 -3.99 0.12
C ALA A 56 -3.00 -3.14 -0.68
N ILE A 57 -2.51 -2.19 -1.49
CA ILE A 57 -3.35 -1.38 -2.38
C ILE A 57 -3.99 -2.27 -3.46
N TYR A 58 -3.24 -3.17 -4.09
CA TYR A 58 -3.77 -4.11 -5.08
C TYR A 58 -4.84 -5.05 -4.48
N GLY A 59 -4.63 -5.58 -3.28
CA GLY A 59 -5.63 -6.41 -2.59
C GLY A 59 -6.95 -5.67 -2.36
N PHE A 60 -6.88 -4.37 -2.08
CA PHE A 60 -8.07 -3.53 -1.93
C PHE A 60 -8.83 -3.29 -3.24
N HIS A 61 -8.12 -3.08 -4.35
CA HIS A 61 -8.75 -2.99 -5.66
C HIS A 61 -9.35 -4.34 -6.07
N PHE A 62 -8.63 -5.44 -5.85
CA PHE A 62 -9.11 -6.79 -6.13
C PHE A 62 -10.40 -7.09 -5.37
N ARG A 63 -10.50 -6.73 -4.08
CA ARG A 63 -11.72 -6.89 -3.31
C ARG A 63 -12.90 -6.08 -3.84
N GLN A 64 -12.68 -4.83 -4.23
CA GLN A 64 -13.76 -4.02 -4.82
C GLN A 64 -14.25 -4.63 -6.13
N VAL A 65 -13.33 -5.10 -6.98
CA VAL A 65 -13.68 -5.77 -8.24
C VAL A 65 -14.38 -7.10 -7.97
N ALA A 66 -13.90 -7.89 -7.02
CA ALA A 66 -14.53 -9.16 -6.64
C ALA A 66 -15.93 -8.93 -6.06
N ALA A 67 -16.10 -7.92 -5.20
CA ALA A 67 -17.41 -7.53 -4.67
C ALA A 67 -18.35 -7.03 -5.79
N PHE A 68 -17.82 -6.34 -6.80
CA PHE A 68 -18.60 -5.87 -7.94
C PHE A 68 -18.98 -6.99 -8.93
N ARG A 69 -18.16 -8.04 -9.08
CA ARG A 69 -18.44 -9.18 -9.98
C ARG A 69 -19.29 -10.30 -9.36
N VAL A 70 -19.41 -10.33 -8.04
CA VAL A 70 -20.15 -11.36 -7.30
C VAL A 70 -21.53 -10.88 -6.86
N GLY A 71 -21.88 -9.60 -7.10
CA GLY A 71 -23.24 -9.07 -6.98
C GLY A 71 -23.91 -8.96 -8.35
#